data_AF-A0A944D4Z4-F1
#
_entry.id   AF-A0A944D4Z4-F1
#
_cell.length_a   1.000
_cell.length_b   1.000
_cell.length_c   1.000
_cell.angle_alpha   90.00
_cell.angle_beta   90.00
_cell.angle_gamma   90.00
#
_symmetry.space_group_name_H-M   'P 1'
#
loop_
_entity.id
_entity.type
_entity.pdbx_description
1 polymer ?
#
loop_
_entity_poly.entity_id
_entity_poly.type
_entity_poly.pdbx_seq_one_letter_code
_entity_poly.pdbx_strand_id
1 'polypeptide(L)'
;MAATAIDPQHDEPVPHRWHVLQVLRAMRHGHPFIRLWDTAFSMHLEGVPLAVHYFDFLERNGYIVPVAQRGLQACYYTLSAKGVALHDEGERWWRSLRWRQKTWVMWRG
;
A
#
# COMPACT_ATOMS: atom_id res chain seq x y z
N MET A 1 21.16 -6.94 -29.10
CA MET A 1 19.94 -6.14 -28.85
C MET A 1 18.73 -7.06 -28.94
N ALA A 2 17.80 -6.89 -28.00
CA ALA A 2 16.48 -7.54 -27.84
C ALA A 2 16.50 -9.04 -27.48
N ALA A 3 15.74 -9.54 -26.50
CA ALA A 3 14.79 -8.93 -25.57
C ALA A 3 14.82 -9.77 -24.28
N THR A 4 15.12 -9.14 -23.14
CA THR A 4 14.90 -9.75 -21.84
C THR A 4 13.39 -9.93 -21.70
N ALA A 5 12.91 -11.16 -21.79
CA ALA A 5 11.54 -11.50 -21.48
C ALA A 5 11.22 -10.93 -20.10
N ILE A 6 10.27 -9.99 -20.06
CA ILE A 6 9.75 -9.45 -18.81
C ILE A 6 9.08 -10.62 -18.11
N ASP A 7 9.69 -11.01 -17.01
CA ASP A 7 9.29 -12.04 -16.06
C ASP A 7 7.77 -11.94 -15.79
N PRO A 8 6.99 -13.03 -15.90
CA PRO A 8 5.57 -13.00 -15.54
C PRO A 8 5.42 -12.46 -14.12
N GLN A 9 4.74 -11.31 -14.00
CA GLN A 9 4.36 -10.64 -12.75
C GLN A 9 3.84 -11.64 -11.72
N HIS A 10 4.74 -12.23 -10.93
CA HIS A 10 4.38 -12.79 -9.65
C HIS A 10 4.34 -11.60 -8.71
N ASP A 11 3.15 -11.04 -8.55
CA ASP A 11 2.89 -10.08 -7.48
C ASP A 11 3.36 -10.71 -6.17
N GLU A 12 4.26 -10.02 -5.49
CA GLU A 12 4.81 -10.49 -4.22
C GLU A 12 3.63 -10.75 -3.26
N PRO A 13 3.65 -11.86 -2.49
CA PRO A 13 2.59 -12.13 -1.53
C PRO A 13 2.44 -10.96 -0.56
N VAL A 14 1.19 -10.55 -0.32
CA VAL A 14 0.90 -9.42 0.57
C VAL A 14 1.45 -9.73 1.98
N PRO A 15 2.42 -8.94 2.49
CA PRO A 15 3.23 -9.33 3.65
C PRO A 15 2.43 -9.41 4.94
N HIS A 16 1.54 -8.45 5.20
CA HIS A 16 0.61 -8.47 6.33
C HIS A 16 -0.73 -7.90 5.87
N ARG A 17 -1.70 -8.78 5.58
CA ARG A 17 -2.92 -8.41 4.84
C ARG A 17 -3.75 -7.34 5.55
N TRP A 18 -3.80 -7.38 6.89
CA TRP A 18 -4.51 -6.39 7.68
C TRP A 18 -3.85 -5.02 7.64
N HIS A 19 -2.55 -4.93 7.89
CA HIS A 19 -1.87 -3.64 7.88
C HIS A 19 -1.83 -3.01 6.50
N VAL A 20 -1.61 -3.81 5.45
CA VAL A 20 -1.70 -3.33 4.07
C VAL A 20 -3.12 -2.79 3.80
N LEU A 21 -4.17 -3.50 4.21
CA LEU A 21 -5.54 -2.99 4.08
C LEU A 21 -5.76 -1.66 4.83
N GLN A 22 -5.19 -1.50 6.03
CA GLN A 22 -5.27 -0.23 6.78
C GLN A 22 -4.60 0.93 6.02
N VAL A 23 -3.43 0.69 5.44
CA VAL A 23 -2.75 1.66 4.58
C VAL A 23 -3.61 2.05 3.39
N LEU A 24 -4.16 1.06 2.67
CA LEU A 24 -5.01 1.30 1.51
C LEU A 24 -6.29 2.06 1.87
N ARG A 25 -6.90 1.77 3.03
CA ARG A 25 -8.04 2.53 3.57
C ARG A 25 -7.69 3.98 3.79
N ALA A 26 -6.59 4.27 4.49
CA ALA A 26 -6.16 5.64 4.73
C ALA A 26 -5.97 6.40 3.41
N MET A 27 -5.34 5.77 2.41
CA MET A 27 -5.20 6.38 1.09
C MET A 27 -6.56 6.63 0.39
N ARG A 28 -7.52 5.70 0.50
CA ARG A 28 -8.89 5.90 -0.02
C ARG A 28 -9.65 7.03 0.69
N HIS A 29 -9.34 7.27 1.96
CA HIS A 29 -9.89 8.40 2.73
C HIS A 29 -9.18 9.74 2.45
N GLY A 30 -8.20 9.77 1.55
CA GLY A 30 -7.52 10.99 1.15
C GLY A 30 -6.27 11.30 1.96
N HIS A 31 -5.71 10.32 2.67
CA HIS A 31 -4.41 10.45 3.34
C HIS A 31 -3.30 9.91 2.41
N PRO A 32 -2.62 10.77 1.61
CA PRO A 32 -1.62 10.31 0.67
C PRO A 32 -0.36 9.83 1.40
N PHE A 33 0.38 8.93 0.74
CA PHE A 33 1.78 8.72 1.08
C PHE A 33 2.59 9.93 0.60
N ILE A 34 3.44 10.47 1.47
CA ILE A 34 4.38 11.53 1.12
C ILE A 34 5.79 10.98 1.34
N ARG A 35 6.56 10.88 0.27
CA ARG A 35 8.00 10.62 0.36
C ARG A 35 8.73 11.96 0.38
N LEU A 36 9.45 12.22 1.46
CA LEU A 36 10.30 13.38 1.67
C LEU A 36 11.75 12.95 1.40
N TRP A 37 12.37 13.46 0.32
CA TRP A 37 13.72 13.06 -0.08
C TRP A 37 13.88 11.54 -0.28
N ASP A 38 15.12 11.02 -0.24
CA ASP A 38 15.43 9.60 -0.44
C ASP A 38 15.32 8.76 0.84
N THR A 39 15.12 9.39 2.02
CA THR A 39 15.24 8.70 3.32
C THR A 39 14.14 9.02 4.33
N ALA A 40 13.26 9.98 4.07
CA ALA A 40 12.17 10.31 4.99
C ALA A 40 10.81 10.01 4.36
N PHE A 41 9.97 9.31 5.11
CA PHE A 41 8.59 9.06 4.72
C PHE A 41 7.68 9.73 5.74
N SER A 42 6.67 10.45 5.25
CA SER A 42 5.60 10.99 6.06
C SER A 42 4.29 10.54 5.45
N MET A 43 3.55 9.73 6.18
CA MET A 43 2.11 9.63 5.95
C MET A 43 1.48 10.49 7.04
N HIS A 44 0.59 11.41 6.65
CA HIS A 44 -0.11 12.22 7.64
C HIS A 44 -0.79 11.27 8.64
N LEU A 45 -0.39 11.41 9.91
CA LEU A 45 -0.64 10.51 11.02
C LEU A 45 -2.14 10.42 11.38
N GLU A 46 -2.90 9.67 10.59
CA GLU A 46 -4.21 9.14 11.01
C GLU A 46 -4.13 7.61 11.17
N GLY A 47 -3.44 7.16 12.23
CA GLY A 47 -3.66 5.81 12.77
C GLY A 47 -3.00 4.63 12.02
N VAL A 48 -2.11 4.86 11.04
CA VAL A 48 -1.40 3.78 10.32
C VAL A 48 0.12 3.85 10.54
N PRO A 49 0.62 3.57 11.76
CA PRO A 49 2.04 3.73 12.11
C PRO A 49 2.98 2.84 11.29
N LEU A 50 2.48 1.77 10.67
CA LEU A 50 3.27 0.81 9.90
C LEU A 50 3.29 1.10 8.40
N ALA A 51 2.69 2.20 7.94
CA ALA A 51 2.60 2.52 6.53
C ALA A 51 3.96 2.51 5.82
N VAL A 52 4.99 3.10 6.44
CA VAL A 52 6.36 3.14 5.89
C VAL A 52 6.91 1.76 5.56
N HIS A 53 6.58 0.72 6.33
CA HIS A 53 7.07 -0.65 6.09
C HIS A 53 6.50 -1.28 4.82
N TYR A 54 5.35 -0.80 4.34
CA TYR A 54 4.68 -1.33 3.16
C TYR A 54 4.86 -0.45 1.93
N PHE A 55 5.56 0.69 2.03
CA PHE A 55 5.73 1.62 0.92
C PHE A 55 6.42 0.95 -0.28
N ASP A 56 7.62 0.37 -0.06
CA ASP A 56 8.39 -0.29 -1.12
C ASP A 56 7.60 -1.42 -1.79
N PHE A 57 6.90 -2.23 -0.99
CA PHE A 57 6.01 -3.27 -1.50
C PHE A 57 4.92 -2.68 -2.40
N LEU A 58 4.24 -1.62 -1.95
CA LEU A 58 3.17 -0.97 -2.68
C LEU A 58 3.67 -0.30 -3.97
N GLU A 59 4.83 0.34 -3.94
CA GLU A 59 5.42 1.03 -5.09
C GLU A 59 5.93 0.02 -6.13
N ARG A 60 6.74 -0.97 -5.72
CA ARG A 60 7.35 -1.96 -6.63
C ARG A 60 6.31 -2.83 -7.33
N ASN A 61 5.22 -3.18 -6.65
CA ASN A 61 4.13 -3.96 -7.24
C ASN A 61 3.10 -3.10 -8.00
N GLY A 62 3.32 -1.78 -8.08
CA GLY A 62 2.47 -0.85 -8.84
C GLY A 62 1.10 -0.59 -8.24
N TYR A 63 0.92 -0.82 -6.93
CA TYR A 63 -0.32 -0.52 -6.21
C TYR A 63 -0.47 0.98 -5.93
N ILE A 64 0.65 1.69 -5.78
CA ILE A 64 0.68 3.16 -5.65
C ILE A 64 1.48 3.78 -6.78
N VAL A 65 1.11 5.00 -7.15
CA VAL A 65 1.76 5.77 -8.21
C VAL A 65 1.93 7.23 -7.78
N PRO A 66 3.00 7.91 -8.23
CA PRO A 66 3.20 9.33 -7.96
C PRO A 66 2.16 10.18 -8.70
N VAL A 67 1.61 11.21 -8.04
CA VAL A 67 0.56 12.09 -8.60
C VAL A 67 1.00 13.54 -8.69
N ALA A 68 1.86 13.96 -7.77
CA ALA A 68 2.36 15.32 -7.73
C ALA A 68 3.74 15.34 -7.06
N GLN A 69 4.62 16.16 -7.62
CA GLN A 69 5.86 16.55 -6.97
C GLN A 69 5.72 18.03 -6.58
N ARG A 70 5.72 18.33 -5.27
CA ARG A 70 5.73 19.74 -4.82
C ARG A 70 7.17 20.13 -4.51
N GLY A 71 7.77 20.90 -5.40
CA GLY A 71 9.17 21.30 -5.31
C GLY A 71 10.14 20.13 -5.48
N LEU A 72 11.40 20.29 -5.05
CA LEU A 72 12.44 19.25 -5.20
C LEU A 72 12.36 18.14 -4.15
N GLN A 73 11.46 18.22 -3.16
CA GLN A 73 11.65 17.51 -1.89
C GLN A 73 10.47 16.63 -1.44
N ALA A 74 9.27 16.76 -2.04
CA ALA A 74 8.09 15.97 -1.64
C ALA A 74 7.39 15.32 -2.84
N CYS A 75 7.31 13.99 -2.83
CA CYS A 75 6.56 13.20 -3.79
C CYS A 75 5.31 12.62 -3.15
N TYR A 76 4.15 12.90 -3.73
CA TYR A 76 2.85 12.42 -3.27
C TYR A 76 2.42 11.20 -4.08
N TYR A 77 1.94 10.18 -3.39
CA TYR A 77 1.45 8.95 -4.00
C TYR A 77 -0.04 8.76 -3.75
N THR A 78 -0.73 8.22 -4.77
CA THR A 78 -2.12 7.76 -4.68
C THR A 78 -2.21 6.31 -5.14
N LEU A 79 -3.38 5.70 -4.95
CA LEU A 79 -3.68 4.37 -5.43
C LEU A 79 -3.79 4.35 -6.95
N SER A 80 -3.11 3.39 -7.57
CA SER A 80 -3.37 3.03 -8.97
C SER A 80 -4.68 2.25 -9.08
N ALA A 81 -5.14 1.95 -10.30
CA ALA A 81 -6.27 1.04 -10.51
C ALA A 81 -6.03 -0.34 -9.86
N LYS A 82 -4.79 -0.82 -9.89
CA LYS A 82 -4.38 -2.08 -9.24
C LYS A 82 -4.43 -1.96 -7.71
N GLY A 83 -3.99 -0.84 -7.15
CA GLY A 83 -4.11 -0.56 -5.71
C GLY A 83 -5.56 -0.49 -5.24
N VAL A 84 -6.44 0.10 -6.05
CA VAL A 84 -7.89 0.11 -5.78
C VAL A 84 -8.47 -1.30 -5.81
N ALA A 85 -8.08 -2.13 -6.78
CA ALA A 85 -8.52 -3.53 -6.83
C ALA A 85 -8.07 -4.33 -5.59
N LEU A 86 -6.81 -4.16 -5.16
CA LEU A 86 -6.29 -4.77 -3.95
C LEU A 86 -7.04 -4.31 -2.70
N HIS A 87 -7.36 -3.02 -2.60
CA HIS A 87 -8.19 -2.47 -1.52
C HIS A 87 -9.55 -3.17 -1.46
N ASP A 88 -10.24 -3.24 -2.60
CA ASP A 88 -11.60 -3.80 -2.65
C ASP A 88 -11.61 -5.31 -2.36
N GLU A 89 -10.58 -6.03 -2.78
CA GLU A 89 -10.38 -7.43 -2.40
C GLU A 89 -10.13 -7.57 -0.90
N GLY A 90 -9.25 -6.74 -0.33
CA GLY A 90 -9.00 -6.70 1.10
C GLY A 90 -10.26 -6.39 1.92
N GLU A 91 -11.11 -5.47 1.45
CA GLU A 91 -12.40 -5.19 2.06
C GLU A 91 -13.33 -6.42 2.06
N ARG A 92 -13.44 -7.13 0.92
CA ARG A 92 -14.25 -8.36 0.83
C ARG A 92 -13.72 -9.43 1.78
N TRP A 93 -12.41 -9.65 1.79
CA TRP A 93 -11.75 -10.58 2.69
C TRP A 93 -12.03 -10.21 4.15
N TRP A 94 -11.80 -8.96 4.57
CA TRP A 94 -12.03 -8.53 5.94
C TRP A 94 -13.48 -8.70 6.39
N ARG A 95 -14.45 -8.43 5.50
CA ARG A 95 -15.88 -8.65 5.79
C ARG A 95 -16.24 -10.12 5.95
N SER A 96 -15.57 -11.03 5.24
CA SER A 96 -15.81 -12.48 5.36
C SER A 96 -15.31 -13.08 6.68
N LEU A 97 -14.39 -12.41 7.39
CA LEU A 97 -13.83 -12.91 8.64
C LEU A 97 -14.80 -12.78 9.81
N ARG A 98 -14.88 -13.82 10.64
CA ARG A 98 -15.54 -13.76 11.95
C ARG A 98 -14.70 -12.96 12.94
N TRP A 99 -15.32 -12.46 14.02
CA TRP A 99 -14.65 -11.67 15.06
C TRP A 99 -13.35 -12.30 15.58
N ARG A 100 -13.35 -13.60 15.90
CA ARG A 100 -12.14 -14.31 16.38
C ARG A 100 -11.02 -14.38 15.34
N GLN A 101 -11.37 -14.44 14.06
CA GLN A 101 -10.38 -14.43 12.98
C GLN A 101 -9.83 -13.03 12.78
N LYS A 102 -10.69 -12.00 12.85
CA LYS A 102 -10.28 -10.59 12.80
C LYS A 102 -9.25 -10.28 13.88
N THR A 103 -9.52 -10.66 15.13
CA THR A 103 -8.56 -10.46 16.22
C THR A 103 -7.25 -11.19 15.93
N TRP A 104 -7.29 -12.47 15.56
CA TRP A 104 -6.06 -13.22 15.26
C TRP A 104 -5.20 -12.58 14.17
N VAL A 105 -5.80 -12.16 13.06
CA VAL A 105 -5.09 -11.53 11.95
C VAL A 105 -4.52 -10.17 12.35
N MET A 106 -5.21 -9.37 13.16
CA MET A 106 -4.68 -8.07 13.63
C MET A 106 -3.37 -8.22 14.41
N TRP A 107 -3.15 -9.34 15.10
CA TRP A 107 -1.98 -9.57 15.94
C TRP A 107 -0.87 -10.40 15.26
N ARG A 108 -1.19 -11.22 14.24
CA ARG A 108 -0.27 -12.24 13.69
C ARG A 108 -0.24 -12.38 12.16
N GLY A 109 -1.15 -11.70 11.44
CA GLY A 109 -1.39 -11.94 10.00
C GLY A 109 -0.64 -11.02 9.07
#